data_AF-A0A1H9SRZ0-F1
#
_entry.id   AF-A0A1H9SRZ0-F1
#
_cell.length_a   1.000
_cell.length_b   1.000
_cell.length_c   1.000
_cell.angle_alpha   90.00
_cell.angle_beta   90.00
_cell.angle_gamma   90.00
#
_symmetry.space_group_name_H-M   'P 1'
#
loop_
_entity.id
_entity.type
_entity.pdbx_description
1 polymer ?
#
loop_
_entity_poly.entity_id
_entity_poly.type
_entity_poly.pdbx_seq_one_letter_code
_entity_poly.pdbx_strand_id
1 'polypeptide(L)'
;MRKPDETETWLGIQKIGRPLVVAGTVLGVGLGGFFDGIVLHQLLQWHNMVSSYPDPSVANDFRLNVVADGLFHTMAYVFTILGVSLLLRAWRLSFVPASRRTLFGSVILGWGIFNVVEGIVDHQLLGIHHVWPAGPGPVLLWDAAFLLWGLLFIGGGYAIVRGDAAVTPTPQREQAGQEQTS
;
A
#
# COMPACT_ATOMS: atom_id res chain seq x y z
N MET A 1 9.35 -9.54 -24.86
CA MET A 1 8.58 -8.28 -24.67
C MET A 1 9.51 -7.13 -25.03
N ARG A 2 9.09 -6.19 -25.88
CA ARG A 2 9.93 -5.07 -26.35
C ARG A 2 10.09 -4.03 -25.23
N LYS A 3 11.28 -3.44 -25.09
CA LYS A 3 11.54 -2.33 -24.16
C LYS A 3 10.61 -1.14 -24.52
N PRO A 4 9.87 -0.55 -23.57
CA PRO A 4 9.12 0.68 -23.79
C PRO A 4 10.04 1.84 -24.19
N ASP A 5 9.50 2.83 -24.90
CA ASP A 5 10.20 4.09 -25.14
C ASP A 5 10.44 4.81 -23.80
N GLU A 6 11.66 5.33 -23.58
CA GLU A 6 12.08 5.99 -22.34
C GLU A 6 11.39 7.34 -22.13
N THR A 7 10.81 7.90 -23.19
CA THR A 7 10.00 9.13 -23.12
C THR A 7 8.57 8.88 -22.63
N GLU A 8 8.10 7.63 -22.69
CA GLU A 8 6.75 7.30 -22.26
C GLU A 8 6.64 7.22 -20.73
N THR A 9 5.73 8.02 -20.18
CA THR A 9 5.44 8.04 -18.75
C THR A 9 4.09 7.41 -18.42
N TRP A 10 3.96 6.95 -17.18
CA TRP A 10 2.75 6.45 -16.53
C TRP A 10 2.71 7.06 -15.14
N LEU A 11 1.72 7.94 -14.89
CA LEU A 11 1.65 8.73 -13.65
C LEU A 11 2.95 9.52 -13.37
N GLY A 12 3.54 10.10 -14.43
CA GLY A 12 4.82 10.82 -14.35
C GLY A 12 6.07 9.94 -14.23
N ILE A 13 5.93 8.63 -13.97
CA ILE A 13 7.04 7.68 -13.85
C ILE A 13 7.34 7.07 -15.23
N GLN A 14 8.60 6.87 -15.61
CA GLN A 14 8.94 6.18 -16.86
C GLN A 14 8.32 4.77 -16.88
N LYS A 15 7.76 4.35 -18.02
CA LYS A 15 7.08 3.05 -18.14
C LYS A 15 7.96 1.85 -17.79
N ILE A 16 9.28 1.97 -17.89
CA ILE A 16 10.24 0.93 -17.46
C ILE A 16 10.19 0.63 -15.96
N GLY A 17 9.79 1.60 -15.12
CA GLY A 17 9.66 1.44 -13.67
C GLY A 17 8.33 0.82 -13.24
N ARG A 18 7.31 0.85 -14.11
CA ARG A 18 5.94 0.40 -13.80
C ARG A 18 5.89 -1.03 -13.23
N PRO A 19 6.59 -2.04 -13.78
CA PRO A 19 6.53 -3.41 -13.22
C PRO A 19 6.99 -3.46 -11.76
N LEU A 20 8.04 -2.71 -11.41
CA LEU A 20 8.56 -2.65 -10.05
C LEU A 20 7.60 -1.90 -9.11
N VAL A 21 7.00 -0.80 -9.59
CA VAL A 21 6.01 -0.04 -8.82
C VAL A 21 4.79 -0.90 -8.51
N VAL A 22 4.22 -1.56 -9.52
CA VAL A 22 3.07 -2.46 -9.34
C VAL A 22 3.40 -3.59 -8.36
N ALA A 23 4.57 -4.22 -8.49
CA ALA A 23 5.00 -5.27 -7.58
C ALA A 23 5.10 -4.77 -6.13
N GLY A 24 5.74 -3.62 -5.92
CA GLY A 24 5.89 -3.01 -4.60
C GLY A 24 4.55 -2.59 -4.01
N THR A 25 3.64 -2.01 -4.79
CA THR A 25 2.30 -1.63 -4.34
C THR A 25 1.48 -2.84 -3.90
N VAL A 26 1.43 -3.91 -4.70
CA VAL A 26 0.70 -5.13 -4.33
C VAL A 26 1.30 -5.78 -3.07
N LEU A 27 2.63 -5.81 -2.97
CA LEU A 27 3.31 -6.27 -1.75
C LEU A 27 2.97 -5.39 -0.54
N GLY A 28 2.95 -4.07 -0.71
CA GLY A 28 2.60 -3.11 0.33
C GLY A 28 1.20 -3.29 0.88
N VAL A 29 0.21 -3.58 0.03
CA VAL A 29 -1.15 -3.91 0.46
C VAL A 29 -1.15 -5.12 1.40
N GLY A 30 -0.46 -6.19 1.01
CA GLY A 30 -0.35 -7.41 1.83
C GLY A 30 0.37 -7.16 3.16
N LEU A 31 1.48 -6.41 3.14
CA LEU A 31 2.24 -6.08 4.36
C LEU A 31 1.46 -5.16 5.30
N GLY A 32 0.70 -4.20 4.76
CA GLY A 32 -0.20 -3.36 5.55
C GLY A 32 -1.29 -4.18 6.25
N GLY A 33 -1.93 -5.10 5.52
CA GLY A 33 -2.91 -6.02 6.09
C GLY A 33 -2.32 -6.92 7.18
N PHE A 34 -1.11 -7.47 6.97
CA PHE A 34 -0.43 -8.21 8.04
C PHE A 34 -0.13 -7.37 9.27
N PHE A 35 0.31 -6.13 9.09
CA PHE A 35 0.59 -5.27 10.22
C PHE A 35 -0.67 -4.97 11.02
N ASP A 36 -1.77 -4.63 10.34
CA ASP A 36 -3.06 -4.40 10.97
C ASP A 36 -3.54 -5.63 11.75
N GLY A 37 -3.58 -6.79 11.09
CA GLY A 37 -4.06 -8.03 11.71
C GLY A 37 -3.15 -8.55 12.84
N ILE A 38 -1.83 -8.45 12.70
CA ILE A 38 -0.92 -8.92 13.75
C ILE A 38 -0.86 -7.90 14.88
N VAL A 39 -0.59 -6.64 14.57
CA VAL A 39 -0.32 -5.64 15.60
C VAL A 39 -1.62 -5.16 16.24
N LEU A 40 -2.62 -4.79 15.45
CA LEU A 40 -3.84 -4.20 15.99
C LEU A 40 -4.84 -5.26 16.45
N HIS A 41 -5.05 -6.35 15.70
CA HIS A 41 -6.01 -7.40 16.13
C HIS A 41 -5.43 -8.34 17.19
N GLN A 42 -4.18 -8.77 17.05
CA GLN A 42 -3.66 -9.86 17.90
C GLN A 42 -2.81 -9.38 19.07
N LEU A 43 -1.85 -8.47 18.83
CA LEU A 43 -0.94 -7.99 19.88
C LEU A 43 -1.58 -6.93 20.77
N LEU A 44 -2.17 -5.90 20.16
CA LEU A 44 -2.81 -4.80 20.88
C LEU A 44 -4.28 -5.09 21.19
N GLN A 45 -4.92 -5.93 20.39
CA GLN A 45 -6.33 -6.32 20.54
C GLN A 45 -7.27 -5.11 20.60
N TRP A 46 -6.95 -4.07 19.82
CA TRP A 46 -7.76 -2.86 19.78
C TRP A 46 -9.11 -3.10 19.10
N HIS A 47 -9.11 -3.98 18.08
CA HIS A 47 -10.27 -4.30 17.27
C HIS A 47 -10.07 -5.66 16.56
N ASN A 48 -11.15 -6.32 16.15
CA ASN A 48 -11.14 -7.54 15.33
C ASN A 48 -12.15 -7.36 14.18
N MET A 49 -12.10 -8.19 13.13
CA MET A 49 -12.85 -8.01 11.88
C MET A 49 -14.35 -7.68 12.03
N VAL A 50 -15.02 -8.22 13.04
CA VAL A 50 -16.46 -7.98 13.25
C VAL A 50 -16.78 -7.46 14.65
N SER A 51 -15.78 -6.98 15.40
CA SER A 51 -15.95 -6.61 16.82
C SER A 51 -16.74 -5.32 17.04
N SER A 52 -17.08 -4.58 15.97
CA SER A 52 -17.98 -3.42 16.04
C SER A 52 -19.36 -3.70 15.42
N TYR A 53 -19.67 -4.95 15.11
CA TYR A 53 -20.97 -5.30 14.54
C TYR A 53 -22.13 -4.83 15.44
N PRO A 54 -23.25 -4.31 14.90
CA PRO A 54 -24.33 -3.73 15.72
C PRO A 54 -25.00 -4.70 16.70
N ASP A 55 -25.05 -5.99 16.35
CA ASP A 55 -25.53 -7.05 17.24
C ASP A 55 -24.43 -7.49 18.22
N PRO A 56 -24.59 -7.29 19.54
CA PRO A 56 -23.60 -7.67 20.53
C PRO A 56 -23.31 -9.18 20.58
N SER A 57 -24.25 -10.03 20.15
CA SER A 57 -24.04 -11.47 20.08
C SER A 57 -23.04 -11.87 18.99
N VAL A 58 -22.91 -11.03 17.95
CA VAL A 58 -21.93 -11.18 16.87
C VAL A 58 -20.62 -10.50 17.26
N ALA A 59 -20.69 -9.25 17.72
CA ALA A 59 -19.51 -8.46 18.05
C ALA A 59 -18.63 -9.10 19.14
N ASN A 60 -19.27 -9.73 20.14
CA ASN A 60 -18.58 -10.39 21.25
C ASN A 60 -18.33 -11.89 21.02
N ASP A 61 -18.68 -12.45 19.86
CA ASP A 61 -18.35 -13.84 19.54
C ASP A 61 -16.85 -13.94 19.18
N PHE A 62 -16.07 -14.43 20.14
CA PHE A 62 -14.63 -14.63 19.98
C PHE A 62 -14.30 -15.59 18.84
N ARG A 63 -15.07 -16.69 18.68
CA ARG A 63 -14.79 -17.68 17.63
C ARG A 63 -15.03 -17.07 16.26
N LEU A 64 -16.08 -16.27 16.12
CA LEU A 64 -16.38 -15.59 14.86
C LEU A 64 -15.29 -14.57 14.50
N ASN A 65 -14.87 -13.74 15.46
CA ASN A 65 -13.79 -12.77 15.25
C ASN A 65 -12.48 -13.46 14.85
N VAL A 66 -12.08 -14.55 15.53
CA VAL A 66 -10.89 -15.32 15.15
C VAL A 66 -10.97 -15.87 13.72
N VAL A 67 -12.15 -16.36 13.30
CA VAL A 67 -12.35 -16.83 11.92
C VAL A 67 -12.26 -15.66 10.93
N ALA A 68 -12.89 -14.53 11.24
CA ALA A 68 -12.90 -13.36 10.38
C ALA A 68 -11.49 -12.76 10.23
N ASP A 69 -10.72 -12.63 11.32
CA ASP A 69 -9.31 -12.22 11.30
C ASP A 69 -8.44 -13.21 10.51
N GLY A 70 -8.73 -14.51 10.58
CA GLY A 70 -8.06 -15.52 9.78
C GLY A 70 -8.32 -15.38 8.27
N LEU A 71 -9.56 -15.04 7.88
CA LEU A 71 -9.89 -14.74 6.49
C LEU A 71 -9.21 -13.45 6.00
N PHE A 72 -9.18 -12.42 6.84
CA PHE A 72 -8.46 -11.18 6.59
C PHE A 72 -6.95 -11.43 6.38
N HIS A 73 -6.31 -12.20 7.26
CA HIS A 73 -4.92 -12.61 7.11
C HIS A 73 -4.68 -13.45 5.86
N THR A 74 -5.63 -14.30 5.48
CA THR A 74 -5.54 -15.09 4.23
C THR A 74 -5.48 -14.16 3.02
N MET A 75 -6.28 -13.09 2.99
CA MET A 75 -6.21 -12.08 1.93
C MET A 75 -4.87 -11.34 1.95
N ALA A 76 -4.38 -10.90 3.12
CA ALA A 76 -3.07 -10.28 3.26
C ALA A 76 -1.93 -11.19 2.75
N TYR A 77 -2.03 -12.50 3.04
CA TYR A 77 -1.09 -13.52 2.57
C TYR A 77 -1.12 -13.68 1.04
N VAL A 78 -2.32 -13.72 0.43
CA VAL A 78 -2.48 -13.77 -1.03
C VAL A 78 -1.85 -12.54 -1.69
N PHE A 79 -2.14 -11.32 -1.20
CA PHE A 79 -1.53 -10.10 -1.72
C PHE A 79 0.00 -10.11 -1.59
N THR A 80 0.52 -10.63 -0.47
CA THR A 80 1.97 -10.76 -0.25
C THR A 80 2.60 -11.73 -1.26
N ILE A 81 2.02 -12.92 -1.48
CA ILE A 81 2.50 -13.88 -2.48
C ILE A 81 2.46 -13.26 -3.89
N LEU A 82 1.38 -12.57 -4.24
CA LEU A 82 1.24 -11.91 -5.54
C LEU A 82 2.29 -10.81 -5.70
N GLY A 83 2.51 -9.98 -4.68
CA GLY A 83 3.52 -8.93 -4.67
C GLY A 83 4.93 -9.48 -4.87
N VAL A 84 5.30 -10.53 -4.13
CA VAL A 84 6.58 -11.23 -4.30
C VAL A 84 6.70 -11.84 -5.70
N SER A 85 5.65 -12.49 -6.20
CA SER A 85 5.65 -13.11 -7.54
C SER A 85 5.84 -12.07 -8.64
N LEU A 86 5.17 -10.92 -8.53
CA LEU A 86 5.32 -9.79 -9.43
C LEU A 86 6.72 -9.17 -9.35
N LEU A 87 7.30 -9.08 -8.14
CA LEU A 87 8.65 -8.57 -7.94
C LEU A 87 9.69 -9.48 -8.60
N LEU A 88 9.57 -10.79 -8.38
CA LEU A 88 10.44 -11.79 -9.02
C LEU A 88 10.32 -11.74 -10.56
N ARG A 89 9.11 -11.52 -11.08
CA ARG A 89 8.90 -11.33 -12.52
C ARG A 89 9.53 -10.03 -13.01
N ALA A 90 9.42 -8.93 -12.27
CA ALA A 90 9.99 -7.64 -12.63
C ALA A 90 11.53 -7.70 -12.72
N TRP A 91 12.19 -8.39 -11.78
CA TRP A 91 13.65 -8.55 -11.79
C TRP A 91 14.19 -9.42 -12.93
N ARG A 92 13.35 -10.23 -13.59
CA ARG A 92 13.75 -10.98 -14.79
C ARG A 92 13.76 -10.11 -16.06
N LEU A 93 13.22 -8.90 -16.01
CA LEU A 93 13.17 -7.98 -17.14
C LEU A 93 14.40 -7.07 -17.11
N SER A 94 15.31 -7.23 -18.08
CA SER A 94 16.58 -6.49 -18.14
C SER A 94 16.43 -4.98 -18.25
N PHE A 95 15.28 -4.48 -18.70
CA PHE A 95 15.00 -3.05 -18.81
C PHE A 95 14.40 -2.43 -17.54
N VAL A 96 14.00 -3.24 -16.55
CA VAL A 96 13.42 -2.72 -15.30
C VAL A 96 14.56 -2.28 -14.39
N PRO A 97 14.57 -1.03 -13.91
CA PRO A 97 15.61 -0.55 -13.00
C PRO A 97 15.61 -1.33 -11.67
N ALA A 98 16.78 -1.76 -11.21
CA ALA A 98 16.93 -2.42 -9.91
C ALA A 98 16.97 -1.39 -8.76
N SER A 99 15.90 -0.60 -8.60
CA SER A 99 15.86 0.46 -7.59
C SER A 99 15.20 0.03 -6.28
N ARG A 100 16.00 0.02 -5.21
CA ARG A 100 15.50 -0.18 -3.83
C ARG A 100 14.58 0.96 -3.37
N ARG A 101 14.87 2.19 -3.81
CA ARG A 101 14.10 3.38 -3.45
C ARG A 101 12.70 3.33 -4.06
N THR A 102 12.60 3.00 -5.35
CA THR A 102 11.31 2.80 -6.02
C THR A 102 10.52 1.67 -5.35
N LEU A 103 11.16 0.53 -5.04
CA LEU A 103 10.48 -0.57 -4.36
C LEU A 103 9.94 -0.16 -2.99
N PHE A 104 10.77 0.48 -2.16
CA PHE A 104 10.39 0.94 -0.83
C PHE A 104 9.23 1.95 -0.87
N GLY A 105 9.33 2.98 -1.73
CA GLY A 105 8.24 3.95 -1.90
C GLY A 105 6.94 3.29 -2.39
N SER A 106 7.05 2.29 -3.26
CA SER A 106 5.89 1.56 -3.77
C SER A 106 5.23 0.67 -2.71
N VAL A 107 6.02 0.07 -1.80
CA VAL A 107 5.51 -0.67 -0.64
C VAL A 107 4.77 0.26 0.33
N ILE A 108 5.34 1.43 0.67
CA ILE A 108 4.65 2.41 1.51
C ILE A 108 3.34 2.87 0.85
N LEU A 109 3.37 3.15 -0.45
CA LEU A 109 2.18 3.52 -1.21
C LEU A 109 1.11 2.43 -1.13
N GLY A 110 1.50 1.17 -1.34
CA GLY A 110 0.59 0.02 -1.25
C GLY A 110 -0.03 -0.16 0.12
N TRP A 111 0.77 0.02 1.18
CA TRP A 111 0.26 0.02 2.55
C TRP A 111 -0.77 1.13 2.75
N GLY A 112 -0.48 2.35 2.31
CA GLY A 112 -1.44 3.44 2.40
C GLY A 112 -2.75 3.15 1.65
N ILE A 113 -2.70 2.49 0.49
CA ILE A 113 -3.89 2.02 -0.22
C ILE A 113 -4.69 1.04 0.64
N PHE A 114 -4.03 0.06 1.27
CA PHE A 114 -4.68 -0.87 2.18
C PHE A 114 -5.44 -0.10 3.28
N ASN A 115 -4.78 0.81 4.01
CA ASN A 115 -5.43 1.59 5.08
C ASN A 115 -6.65 2.39 4.59
N VAL A 116 -6.55 3.02 3.40
CA VAL A 116 -7.67 3.81 2.88
C VAL A 116 -8.84 2.91 2.47
N VAL A 117 -8.56 1.80 1.80
CA VAL A 117 -9.61 0.88 1.34
C VAL A 117 -10.29 0.21 2.53
N GLU A 118 -9.51 -0.36 3.44
CA GLU A 118 -9.99 -1.01 4.65
C GLU A 118 -10.79 0.00 5.51
N GLY A 119 -10.20 1.16 5.81
CA GLY A 119 -10.87 2.16 6.64
C GLY A 119 -12.15 2.73 6.01
N ILE A 120 -12.23 2.86 4.68
CA ILE A 120 -13.49 3.28 4.02
C ILE A 120 -14.51 2.15 4.06
N VAL A 121 -14.13 0.95 3.67
CA VAL A 121 -15.08 -0.17 3.51
C VAL A 121 -15.55 -0.66 4.87
N ASP A 122 -14.64 -1.02 5.75
CA ASP A 122 -14.97 -1.75 6.96
C ASP A 122 -15.35 -0.82 8.13
N HIS A 123 -14.73 0.36 8.23
CA HIS A 123 -15.06 1.32 9.30
C HIS A 123 -16.24 2.25 8.95
N GLN A 124 -16.29 2.78 7.72
CA GLN A 124 -17.29 3.80 7.36
C GLN A 124 -18.52 3.21 6.67
N LEU A 125 -18.34 2.36 5.66
CA LEU A 125 -19.46 1.82 4.90
C LEU A 125 -20.16 0.67 5.62
N LEU A 126 -19.38 -0.26 6.18
CA LEU A 126 -19.91 -1.41 6.93
C LEU A 126 -20.06 -1.11 8.42
N GLY A 127 -19.15 -0.33 9.01
CA GLY A 127 -19.21 0.01 10.44
C GLY A 127 -18.98 -1.18 11.38
N ILE A 128 -18.26 -2.20 10.91
CA ILE A 128 -18.07 -3.46 11.64
C ILE A 128 -16.70 -3.58 12.31
N HIS A 129 -15.79 -2.63 12.05
CA HIS A 129 -14.36 -2.78 12.35
C HIS A 129 -13.67 -1.50 12.85
N HIS A 130 -14.28 -0.67 13.68
CA HIS A 130 -13.63 0.59 14.08
C HIS A 130 -12.27 0.39 14.77
N VAL A 131 -11.34 1.33 14.57
CA VAL A 131 -9.89 1.18 14.90
C VAL A 131 -9.61 1.01 16.40
N TRP A 132 -10.29 1.77 17.26
CA TRP A 132 -10.12 1.62 18.71
C TRP A 132 -11.40 2.00 19.46
N PRO A 133 -12.43 1.13 19.46
CA PRO A 133 -13.73 1.44 20.05
C PRO A 133 -13.65 1.72 21.56
N ALA A 134 -12.72 1.05 22.25
CA ALA A 134 -12.46 1.21 23.68
C ALA A 134 -11.45 2.33 24.00
N GLY A 135 -10.89 3.00 22.98
CA GLY A 135 -9.92 4.07 23.14
C GLY A 135 -10.55 5.35 23.70
N PRO A 136 -9.71 6.30 24.16
CA PRO A 136 -10.22 7.59 24.63
C PRO A 136 -10.80 8.42 23.48
N GLY A 137 -11.87 9.16 23.78
CA GLY A 137 -12.51 10.07 22.84
C GLY A 137 -13.46 9.38 21.84
N PRO A 138 -13.99 10.13 20.85
CA PRO A 138 -14.89 9.58 19.84
C PRO A 138 -14.20 8.59 18.91
N VAL A 139 -14.83 7.45 18.65
CA VAL A 139 -14.37 6.41 17.72
C VAL A 139 -14.04 6.97 16.32
N LEU A 140 -14.86 7.90 15.83
CA LEU A 140 -14.65 8.55 14.53
C LEU A 140 -13.28 9.27 14.41
N LEU A 141 -12.69 9.72 15.52
CA LEU A 141 -11.35 10.32 15.47
C LEU A 141 -10.27 9.29 15.14
N TRP A 142 -10.40 8.08 15.67
CA TRP A 142 -9.47 6.98 15.42
C TRP A 142 -9.57 6.52 13.97
N ASP A 143 -10.80 6.35 13.46
CA ASP A 143 -11.01 5.99 12.06
C ASP A 143 -10.49 7.10 11.11
N ALA A 144 -10.73 8.37 11.43
CA ALA A 144 -10.22 9.48 10.64
C ALA A 144 -8.69 9.58 10.67
N ALA A 145 -8.07 9.32 11.82
CA ALA A 145 -6.61 9.27 11.95
C ALA A 145 -6.01 8.15 11.11
N PHE A 146 -6.65 6.98 11.08
CA PHE A 146 -6.24 5.85 10.25
C PHE A 146 -6.32 6.14 8.75
N LEU A 147 -7.42 6.76 8.30
CA LEU A 147 -7.56 7.24 6.91
C LEU A 147 -6.51 8.29 6.55
N LEU A 148 -6.30 9.29 7.43
CA LEU A 148 -5.27 10.31 7.24
C LEU A 148 -3.88 9.67 7.11
N TRP A 149 -3.57 8.69 7.97
CA TRP A 149 -2.31 7.95 7.89
C TRP A 149 -2.16 7.21 6.55
N GLY A 150 -3.24 6.59 6.07
CA GLY A 150 -3.27 5.96 4.75
C GLY A 150 -2.98 6.95 3.61
N LEU A 151 -3.60 8.13 3.63
CA LEU A 151 -3.36 9.19 2.65
C LEU A 151 -1.92 9.71 2.69
N LEU A 152 -1.35 9.87 3.89
CA LEU A 152 0.05 10.26 4.06
C LEU A 152 1.01 9.20 3.50
N PHE A 153 0.70 7.92 3.69
CA PHE A 153 1.48 6.81 3.12
C PHE A 153 1.38 6.77 1.59
N ILE A 154 0.19 6.96 1.02
CA ILE A 154 0.01 7.06 -0.43
C ILE A 154 0.84 8.22 -0.99
N GLY A 155 0.69 9.42 -0.42
CA GLY A 155 1.38 10.62 -0.88
C GLY A 155 2.89 10.53 -0.71
N GLY A 156 3.36 10.09 0.47
CA GLY A 156 4.77 9.92 0.79
C GLY A 156 5.43 8.83 -0.05
N GLY A 157 4.79 7.67 -0.19
CA GLY A 157 5.25 6.57 -1.03
C GLY A 157 5.36 6.99 -2.50
N TYR A 158 4.33 7.68 -3.02
CA TYR A 158 4.37 8.22 -4.38
C TYR A 158 5.48 9.27 -4.57
N ALA A 159 5.67 10.19 -3.61
CA ALA A 159 6.73 11.18 -3.66
C ALA A 159 8.13 10.53 -3.64
N ILE A 160 8.33 9.45 -2.87
CA ILE A 160 9.58 8.69 -2.85
C ILE A 160 9.89 8.09 -4.23
N VAL A 161 8.89 7.50 -4.88
CA VAL A 161 9.01 6.91 -6.23
C VAL A 161 9.29 8.00 -7.26
N ARG A 162 8.57 9.13 -7.22
CA ARG A 162 8.74 10.26 -8.15
C ARG A 162 10.08 10.99 -7.98
N GLY A 163 10.66 10.94 -6.78
CA GLY A 163 11.98 11.50 -6.51
C GLY A 163 13.14 10.58 -6.91
N ASP A 164 12.87 9.41 -7.47
CA ASP A 164 13.89 8.46 -7.90
C ASP A 164 14.26 8.68 -9.37
N ALA A 165 15.53 9.06 -9.60
CA ALA A 165 16.08 9.28 -10.93
C ALA A 165 16.10 8.00 -11.77
N ALA A 166 16.09 6.81 -11.15
CA ALA A 166 16.06 5.54 -11.86
C ALA A 166 14.77 5.33 -12.67
N VAL A 167 13.70 6.04 -12.33
CA VAL A 167 12.37 5.88 -12.94
C VAL A 167 11.73 7.21 -13.33
N THR A 168 12.48 8.32 -13.30
CA THR A 168 11.97 9.66 -13.62
C THR A 168 12.75 10.25 -14.79
N PRO A 169 12.09 10.83 -15.81
CA PRO A 169 12.80 11.47 -16.92
C PRO A 169 13.67 12.63 -16.42
N THR A 170 14.96 12.64 -16.78
CA THR A 170 15.81 13.82 -16.57
C THR A 170 15.34 14.93 -17.50
N PRO A 171 15.06 16.14 -17.01
CA PRO A 171 14.73 17.27 -17.90
C PRO A 171 15.88 17.51 -18.88
N GLN A 172 15.57 17.60 -20.18
CA GLN A 172 16.49 17.83 -21.32
C GLN A 172 17.33 19.13 -21.25
N ARG A 173 17.42 19.82 -20.11
CA ARG A 173 18.04 21.14 -20.00
C ARG A 173 19.56 21.19 -20.11
N GLU A 174 20.27 20.06 -20.19
CA GLU A 174 21.74 20.05 -20.33
C GLU A 174 22.24 19.72 -21.76
N GLN A 175 21.42 19.14 -22.64
CA GLN A 175 21.88 18.79 -23.99
C GLN A 175 21.87 19.99 -24.97
N ALA A 176 21.00 20.98 -24.76
CA ALA A 176 20.97 22.18 -25.61
C ALA A 176 22.12 23.18 -25.33
N GLY A 177 22.86 23.02 -24.24
CA GLY A 177 23.98 23.91 -23.87
C GLY A 177 25.34 23.52 -24.44
N GLN A 178 25.51 22.28 -24.92
CA GLN A 178 26.79 21.79 -25.46
C GLN A 178 26.88 21.86 -26.99
N GLU A 179 25.75 21.89 -27.71
CA GLU A 179 25.75 22.05 -29.18
C GLU A 179 25.90 23.51 -29.64
N GLN A 180 25.80 24.51 -28.73
CA GLN A 180 25.98 25.93 -29.08
C GLN A 180 27.40 26.47 -28.86
N THR A 181 28.34 25.63 -28.39
CA THR A 181 29.74 26.03 -28.14
C THR A 181 30.77 25.30 -29.01
N SER A 182 30.36 24.68 -30.13
CA SER A 182 31.26 24.05 -31.11
C SER A 182 31.17 24.71 -32.48
#